data_AF-A0A251MS40-F1
#
_entry.id   AF-A0A251MS40-F1
#
_cell.length_a   1.000
_cell.length_b   1.000
_cell.length_c   1.000
_cell.angle_alpha   90.00
_cell.angle_beta   90.00
_cell.angle_gamma   90.00
#
_symmetry.space_group_name_H-M   'P 1'
#
loop_
_entity.id
_entity.type
_entity.pdbx_description
1 polymer ?
#
loop_
_entity_poly.entity_id
_entity_poly.type
_entity_poly.pdbx_seq_one_letter_code
_entity_poly.pdbx_strand_id
1 'polypeptide(L)'
;MPATEYQGSSAGFNNIGRSIFSLRRDQFNSMEAQSHSGGQGAVDLDSFQTHVADCFIHLSSSSQDILSLQWLRDLLDAFLQIQQEFKNLLLSSINKPLLSKPTVDRFLSDYFERSVKALDVCNAIRDGIEQVRQWLKLLEIVLVALGRDRTLGEGQFRRAKKALVDLAIAMLDDKDSSNTTLAHRNRSFGRNNPTKDHQHHQQHRSLGHFRSLSWSVSRSWSAARQLQAIGNNLYAPRPNEIVASNGLAPAVFTVNSVLLFVMWALVAAIPCQDRGLQVHFTVPRSFAWAGPMLSLHERILEESKRRDRRNACALLKEIHQIERCSRLIGDLADSVQFPISEEKETEVRQRVQELSSLCEGIKEGLDPLERQVREVFHGIVKSRTEGMDSYGRPNE
;
A
#
# COMPACT_ATOMS: atom_id res chain seq x y z
N MET A 1 -32.41 8.27 -49.16
CA MET A 1 -33.08 9.37 -49.90
C MET A 1 -34.57 9.26 -49.71
N PRO A 2 -35.32 10.38 -49.63
CA PRO A 2 -34.92 11.80 -49.55
C PRO A 2 -35.06 12.35 -48.10
N ALA A 3 -34.33 13.37 -47.63
CA ALA A 3 -34.19 14.76 -48.10
C ALA A 3 -35.49 15.56 -47.84
N THR A 4 -35.52 16.77 -47.27
CA THR A 4 -34.66 17.97 -47.36
C THR A 4 -35.10 18.98 -46.25
N GLU A 5 -34.19 19.65 -45.52
CA GLU A 5 -33.70 21.05 -45.70
C GLU A 5 -34.63 22.14 -45.09
N TYR A 6 -34.22 23.34 -44.62
CA TYR A 6 -32.95 24.07 -44.47
C TYR A 6 -33.18 25.34 -43.61
N GLN A 7 -32.07 26.08 -43.38
CA GLN A 7 -31.90 27.49 -42.96
C GLN A 7 -31.74 27.75 -41.45
N GLY A 8 -30.69 28.41 -40.98
CA GLY A 8 -29.61 29.11 -41.68
C GLY A 8 -28.49 29.53 -40.74
N SER A 9 -27.31 29.70 -41.32
CA SER A 9 -26.00 29.89 -40.69
C SER A 9 -25.73 31.30 -40.13
N SER A 10 -24.65 31.34 -39.34
CA SER A 10 -23.60 32.37 -39.26
C SER A 10 -23.66 33.36 -38.09
N ALA A 11 -22.66 33.25 -37.20
CA ALA A 11 -21.59 34.25 -37.02
C ALA A 11 -20.76 33.87 -35.79
N GLY A 12 -19.44 33.74 -35.97
CA GLY A 12 -18.49 33.64 -34.88
C GLY A 12 -18.20 35.01 -34.30
N PHE A 13 -18.06 35.09 -32.97
CA PHE A 13 -17.31 36.13 -32.29
C PHE A 13 -16.65 35.53 -31.05
N ASN A 14 -15.31 35.55 -31.05
CA ASN A 14 -14.52 35.48 -29.83
C ASN A 14 -14.91 36.68 -28.95
N ASN A 15 -15.16 36.46 -27.66
CA ASN A 15 -14.96 37.52 -26.68
C ASN A 15 -14.56 36.97 -25.30
N ILE A 16 -13.36 37.39 -24.92
CA ILE A 16 -12.81 37.48 -23.56
C ILE A 16 -13.75 38.38 -22.73
N GLY A 17 -14.15 37.94 -21.55
CA GLY A 17 -15.01 38.74 -20.68
C GLY A 17 -15.05 38.21 -19.25
N ARG A 18 -14.21 38.79 -18.40
CA ARG A 18 -14.23 38.66 -16.93
C ARG A 18 -15.61 39.09 -16.40
N SER A 19 -16.19 38.33 -15.47
CA SER A 19 -17.33 38.76 -14.66
C SER A 19 -16.90 38.98 -13.21
N ILE A 20 -16.63 40.26 -12.93
CA ILE A 20 -16.68 40.89 -11.60
C ILE A 20 -18.15 41.27 -11.38
N PHE A 21 -18.77 40.84 -10.29
CA PHE A 21 -19.89 41.49 -9.56
C PHE A 21 -20.24 40.53 -8.39
N SER A 22 -20.55 40.95 -7.17
CA SER A 22 -20.80 42.28 -6.61
C SER A 22 -20.81 42.16 -5.08
N LEU A 23 -20.13 43.11 -4.43
CA LEU A 23 -20.31 43.48 -3.03
C LEU A 23 -21.81 43.69 -2.72
N ARG A 24 -22.32 42.93 -1.76
CA ARG A 24 -23.29 43.36 -0.75
C ARG A 24 -23.43 42.25 0.28
N ARG A 25 -22.79 42.39 1.43
CA ARG A 25 -23.24 41.71 2.64
C ARG A 25 -23.26 42.74 3.76
N ASP A 26 -24.48 42.97 4.21
CA ASP A 26 -24.86 43.89 5.26
C ASP A 26 -24.00 43.74 6.50
N GLN A 27 -23.60 44.90 6.99
CA GLN A 27 -23.03 45.17 8.28
C GLN A 27 -24.18 45.13 9.31
N PHE A 28 -24.21 44.12 10.17
CA PHE A 28 -24.89 44.21 11.46
C PHE A 28 -23.86 44.02 12.58
N ASN A 29 -23.77 45.05 13.42
CA ASN A 29 -22.81 45.21 14.49
C ASN A 29 -22.91 44.16 15.60
N SER A 30 -21.75 43.64 15.97
CA SER A 30 -21.13 43.68 17.29
C SER A 30 -22.03 43.65 18.54
N MET A 31 -21.90 42.55 19.28
CA MET A 31 -21.80 42.60 20.74
C MET A 31 -20.73 41.59 21.17
N GLU A 32 -19.61 42.13 21.66
CA GLU A 32 -18.54 41.39 22.34
C GLU A 32 -19.08 40.62 23.55
N ALA A 33 -18.73 39.33 23.62
CA ALA A 33 -18.69 38.59 24.87
C ALA A 33 -17.52 37.56 24.83
N GLN A 34 -16.39 37.98 25.42
CA GLN A 34 -15.38 37.16 26.08
C GLN A 34 -14.67 36.05 25.26
N SER A 35 -13.66 36.46 24.51
CA SER A 35 -12.51 35.63 24.14
C SER A 35 -11.50 35.59 25.29
N HIS A 36 -11.18 34.42 25.83
CA HIS A 36 -9.82 34.02 26.26
C HIS A 36 -9.83 32.52 26.62
N SER A 37 -9.82 31.64 25.60
CA SER A 37 -9.36 30.23 25.66
C SER A 37 -9.74 29.40 24.41
N GLY A 38 -10.69 29.87 23.58
CA GLY A 38 -11.17 29.15 22.39
C GLY A 38 -10.36 29.35 21.09
N GLY A 39 -9.52 30.40 21.00
CA GLY A 39 -8.83 30.76 19.75
C GLY A 39 -7.67 29.85 19.36
N GLN A 40 -6.87 29.39 20.32
CA GLN A 40 -5.65 28.61 20.04
C GLN A 40 -5.99 27.22 19.47
N GLY A 41 -7.01 26.54 20.02
CA GLY A 41 -7.37 25.18 19.59
C GLY A 41 -8.03 25.08 18.21
N ALA A 42 -8.71 26.15 17.77
CA ALA A 42 -9.24 26.22 16.42
C ALA A 42 -8.12 26.45 15.39
N VAL A 43 -7.14 27.30 15.73
CA VAL A 43 -5.96 27.57 14.89
C VAL A 43 -5.10 26.32 14.70
N ASP A 44 -4.87 25.53 15.77
CA ASP A 44 -4.11 24.28 15.69
C ASP A 44 -4.83 23.20 14.84
N LEU A 45 -6.16 23.22 14.80
CA LEU A 45 -6.94 22.27 13.99
C LEU A 45 -6.91 22.65 12.51
N ASP A 46 -7.07 23.94 12.19
CA ASP A 46 -7.02 24.42 10.81
C ASP A 46 -5.62 24.25 10.21
N SER A 47 -4.55 24.44 11.00
CA SER A 47 -3.19 24.16 10.56
C SER A 47 -2.98 22.68 10.24
N PHE A 48 -3.50 21.77 11.07
CA PHE A 48 -3.43 20.34 10.82
C PHE A 48 -4.18 19.94 9.55
N GLN A 49 -5.39 20.44 9.32
CA GLN A 49 -6.16 20.15 8.11
C GLN A 49 -5.45 20.68 6.85
N THR A 50 -4.80 21.85 6.96
CA THR A 50 -4.00 22.45 5.88
C THR A 50 -2.75 21.62 5.61
N HIS A 51 -2.01 21.21 6.64
CA HIS A 51 -0.83 20.37 6.50
C HIS A 51 -1.16 19.01 5.83
N VAL A 52 -2.24 18.36 6.26
CA VAL A 52 -2.72 17.12 5.60
C VAL A 52 -3.01 17.38 4.12
N ALA A 53 -3.64 18.50 3.78
CA ALA A 53 -3.91 18.86 2.39
C ALA A 53 -2.61 19.06 1.59
N ASP A 54 -1.65 19.79 2.14
CA ASP A 54 -0.35 20.03 1.51
C ASP A 54 0.41 18.73 1.25
N CYS A 55 0.40 17.78 2.20
CA CYS A 55 0.97 16.44 2.01
C CYS A 55 0.36 15.73 0.80
N PHE A 56 -0.96 15.65 0.70
CA PHE A 56 -1.62 14.97 -0.42
C PHE A 56 -1.46 15.72 -1.75
N ILE A 57 -1.42 17.05 -1.73
CA ILE A 57 -1.11 17.85 -2.91
C ILE A 57 0.29 17.49 -3.40
N HIS A 58 1.30 17.52 -2.52
CA HIS A 58 2.68 17.16 -2.85
C HIS A 58 2.79 15.74 -3.43
N LEU A 59 2.13 14.75 -2.80
CA LEU A 59 2.08 13.37 -3.28
C LEU A 59 1.39 13.24 -4.65
N SER A 60 0.40 14.11 -4.94
CA SER A 60 -0.31 14.12 -6.22
C SER A 60 0.45 14.83 -7.34
N SER A 61 1.20 15.89 -7.00
CA SER A 61 1.95 16.73 -7.93
C SER A 61 3.36 16.24 -8.23
N SER A 62 3.87 15.31 -7.41
CA SER A 62 5.16 14.68 -7.66
C SER A 62 5.22 14.14 -9.09
N SER A 63 6.26 14.52 -9.84
CA SER A 63 6.53 14.03 -11.19
C SER A 63 6.91 12.55 -11.21
N GLN A 64 7.04 11.94 -10.03
CA GLN A 64 7.30 10.52 -9.87
C GLN A 64 6.11 9.67 -10.34
N ASP A 65 6.45 8.48 -10.85
CA ASP A 65 5.45 7.47 -11.15
C ASP A 65 4.77 7.01 -9.85
N ILE A 66 3.43 7.05 -9.85
CA ILE A 66 2.59 6.58 -8.74
C ILE A 66 2.88 5.09 -8.47
N LEU A 67 2.83 4.68 -7.19
CA LEU A 67 3.14 3.31 -6.77
C LEU A 67 4.56 2.85 -7.15
N SER A 68 5.54 3.75 -7.15
CA SER A 68 6.96 3.39 -7.11
C SER A 68 7.44 3.21 -5.67
N LEU A 69 8.61 2.58 -5.47
CA LEU A 69 9.22 2.47 -4.14
C LEU A 69 9.39 3.85 -3.50
N GLN A 70 9.88 4.84 -4.26
CA GLN A 70 10.06 6.20 -3.74
C GLN A 70 8.73 6.86 -3.36
N TRP A 71 7.71 6.73 -4.20
CA TRP A 71 6.39 7.29 -3.90
C TRP A 71 5.76 6.69 -2.63
N LEU A 72 5.92 5.38 -2.41
CA LEU A 72 5.47 4.75 -1.17
C LEU A 72 6.22 5.26 0.06
N ARG A 73 7.52 5.50 -0.06
CA ARG A 73 8.31 6.09 1.02
C ARG A 73 7.83 7.49 1.37
N ASP A 74 7.59 8.33 0.36
CA ASP A 74 7.06 9.68 0.54
C ASP A 74 5.66 9.65 1.19
N LEU A 75 4.82 8.67 0.82
CA LEU A 75 3.50 8.45 1.44
C LEU A 75 3.62 8.07 2.92
N LEU A 76 4.55 7.17 3.27
CA LEU A 76 4.76 6.75 4.66
C LEU A 76 5.37 7.87 5.51
N ASP A 77 6.28 8.66 4.95
CA ASP A 77 6.84 9.84 5.63
C ASP A 77 5.75 10.87 5.93
N ALA A 78 4.91 11.20 4.95
CA ALA A 78 3.75 12.07 5.16
C ALA A 78 2.80 11.51 6.22
N PHE A 79 2.54 10.20 6.20
CA PHE A 79 1.69 9.56 7.20
C PHE A 79 2.25 9.64 8.62
N LEU A 80 3.55 9.41 8.80
CA LEU A 80 4.22 9.52 10.09
C LEU A 80 4.17 10.95 10.62
N GLN A 81 4.36 11.96 9.75
CA GLN A 81 4.23 13.36 10.12
C GLN A 81 2.80 13.72 10.56
N ILE A 82 1.79 13.29 9.80
CA ILE A 82 0.37 13.50 10.13
C ILE A 82 0.01 12.80 11.45
N GLN A 83 0.48 11.57 11.67
CA GLN A 83 0.24 10.87 12.94
C GLN A 83 0.88 11.61 14.13
N GLN A 84 2.11 12.10 13.96
CA GLN A 84 2.82 12.81 15.02
C GLN A 84 2.14 14.14 15.37
N GLU A 85 1.69 14.90 14.38
CA GLU A 85 0.95 16.14 14.61
C GLU A 85 -0.43 15.86 15.26
N PHE A 86 -1.15 14.85 14.78
CA PHE A 86 -2.41 14.43 15.38
C PHE A 86 -2.23 14.03 16.85
N LYS A 87 -1.16 13.32 17.18
CA LYS A 87 -0.82 12.99 18.57
C LYS A 87 -0.62 14.24 19.43
N ASN A 88 0.07 15.26 18.91
CA ASN A 88 0.25 16.52 19.63
C ASN A 88 -1.09 17.24 19.85
N LEU A 89 -1.99 17.22 18.85
CA LEU A 89 -3.36 17.73 18.99
C LEU A 89 -4.15 16.99 20.07
N LEU A 90 -4.05 15.66 20.11
CA LEU A 90 -4.69 14.86 21.15
C LEU A 90 -4.21 15.26 22.54
N LEU A 91 -2.89 15.34 22.75
CA LEU A 91 -2.30 15.73 24.04
C LEU A 91 -2.73 17.15 24.45
N SER A 92 -2.77 18.09 23.51
CA SER A 92 -3.26 19.46 23.73
C SER A 92 -4.75 19.50 24.10
N SER A 93 -5.56 18.64 23.49
CA SER A 93 -7.01 18.59 23.70
C SER A 93 -7.40 17.95 25.03
N ILE A 94 -6.72 16.87 25.46
CA ILE A 94 -7.02 16.11 26.69
C ILE A 94 -6.86 16.97 27.95
N ASN A 95 -5.92 17.93 27.94
CA ASN A 95 -5.70 18.84 29.07
C ASN A 95 -6.79 19.90 29.25
N LYS A 96 -7.84 19.91 28.41
CA LYS A 96 -8.94 20.88 28.48
C LYS A 96 -10.12 20.30 29.28
N PRO A 97 -10.55 20.94 30.39
CA PRO A 97 -11.57 20.40 31.29
C PRO A 97 -13.01 20.41 30.72
N LEU A 98 -13.23 20.93 29.51
CA LEU A 98 -14.56 21.13 28.91
C LEU A 98 -15.00 20.02 27.93
N LEU A 99 -14.22 18.95 27.76
CA LEU A 99 -14.56 17.90 26.80
C LEU A 99 -15.69 17.00 27.32
N SER A 100 -16.69 16.73 26.47
CA SER A 100 -17.64 15.65 26.70
C SER A 100 -16.92 14.31 26.59
N LYS A 101 -16.36 13.86 27.71
CA LYS A 101 -15.55 12.62 27.83
C LYS A 101 -16.16 11.44 27.04
N PRO A 102 -17.45 11.10 27.16
CA PRO A 102 -18.01 9.91 26.49
C PRO A 102 -17.92 9.94 24.96
N THR A 103 -18.07 11.12 24.34
CA THR A 103 -18.05 11.25 22.88
C THR A 103 -16.63 11.15 22.34
N VAL A 104 -15.69 11.81 23.03
CA VAL A 104 -14.27 11.78 22.68
C VAL A 104 -13.69 10.37 22.88
N ASP A 105 -14.03 9.72 24.00
CA ASP A 105 -13.61 8.35 24.30
C ASP A 105 -14.06 7.37 23.23
N ARG A 106 -15.29 7.51 22.72
CA ARG A 106 -15.80 6.71 21.60
C ARG A 106 -14.96 6.90 20.33
N PHE A 107 -14.74 8.14 19.90
CA PHE A 107 -13.97 8.42 18.68
C PHE A 107 -12.54 7.86 18.76
N LEU A 108 -11.92 7.91 19.93
CA LEU A 108 -10.57 7.39 20.15
C LEU A 108 -10.53 5.88 20.26
N SER A 109 -11.50 5.27 20.94
CA SER A 109 -11.67 3.81 20.96
C SER A 109 -11.80 3.27 19.53
N ASP A 110 -12.66 3.89 18.72
CA ASP A 110 -12.86 3.48 17.32
C ASP A 110 -11.59 3.71 16.48
N TYR A 111 -10.80 4.76 16.75
CA TYR A 111 -9.50 4.98 16.10
C TYR A 111 -8.49 3.89 16.48
N PHE A 112 -8.38 3.53 17.75
CA PHE A 112 -7.45 2.50 18.21
C PHE A 112 -7.84 1.11 17.74
N GLU A 113 -9.13 0.80 17.63
CA GLU A 113 -9.60 -0.45 17.04
C GLU A 113 -9.15 -0.57 15.57
N ARG A 114 -9.36 0.48 14.77
CA ARG A 114 -8.89 0.53 13.37
C ARG A 114 -7.37 0.46 13.27
N SER A 115 -6.68 1.11 14.19
CA SER A 115 -5.22 1.07 14.27
C SER A 115 -4.69 -0.35 14.49
N VAL A 116 -5.37 -1.18 15.30
CA VAL A 116 -5.01 -2.60 15.45
C VAL A 116 -5.15 -3.36 14.13
N LYS A 117 -6.22 -3.11 13.36
CA LYS A 117 -6.38 -3.71 12.02
C LYS A 117 -5.28 -3.27 11.05
N ALA A 118 -4.82 -2.02 11.16
CA ALA A 118 -3.70 -1.53 10.38
C ALA A 118 -2.37 -2.23 10.73
N LEU A 119 -2.16 -2.65 11.99
CA LEU A 119 -1.00 -3.46 12.37
C LEU A 119 -0.98 -4.81 11.64
N ASP A 120 -2.14 -5.44 11.47
CA ASP A 120 -2.27 -6.68 10.68
C ASP A 120 -1.89 -6.45 9.21
N VAL A 121 -2.27 -5.29 8.64
CA VAL A 121 -1.85 -4.89 7.29
C VAL A 121 -0.34 -4.69 7.23
N CYS A 122 0.28 -3.94 8.16
CA CYS A 122 1.74 -3.76 8.20
C CYS A 122 2.50 -5.10 8.24
N ASN A 123 1.99 -6.10 8.98
CA ASN A 123 2.55 -7.44 9.01
C ASN A 123 2.50 -8.12 7.63
N ALA A 124 1.34 -8.07 6.96
CA ALA A 124 1.18 -8.63 5.62
C ALA A 124 2.06 -7.93 4.58
N ILE A 125 2.22 -6.61 4.69
CA ILE A 125 3.08 -5.82 3.80
C ILE A 125 4.56 -6.20 3.99
N ARG A 126 5.02 -6.38 5.22
CA ARG A 126 6.37 -6.89 5.49
C ARG A 126 6.58 -8.26 4.86
N ASP A 127 5.62 -9.16 4.99
CA ASP A 127 5.70 -10.50 4.37
C ASP A 127 5.72 -10.40 2.84
N GLY A 128 4.96 -9.47 2.25
CA GLY A 128 4.99 -9.16 0.82
C GLY A 128 6.34 -8.59 0.36
N ILE A 129 6.99 -7.74 1.16
CA ILE A 129 8.37 -7.27 0.92
C ILE A 129 9.34 -8.46 0.90
N GLU A 130 9.20 -9.41 1.83
CA GLU A 130 10.03 -10.62 1.84
C GLU A 130 9.77 -11.51 0.62
N GLN A 131 8.52 -11.59 0.12
CA GLN A 131 8.21 -12.28 -1.13
C GLN A 131 8.95 -11.64 -2.32
N VAL A 132 9.01 -10.31 -2.40
CA VAL A 132 9.80 -9.62 -3.44
C VAL A 132 11.29 -9.96 -3.30
N ARG A 133 11.84 -10.05 -2.08
CA ARG A 133 13.23 -10.50 -1.89
C ARG A 133 13.47 -11.93 -2.35
N GLN A 134 12.49 -12.82 -2.18
CA GLN A 134 12.57 -14.19 -2.70
C GLN A 134 12.59 -14.21 -4.24
N TRP A 135 11.82 -13.33 -4.89
CA TRP A 135 11.89 -13.16 -6.35
C TRP A 135 13.26 -12.66 -6.80
N LEU A 136 13.87 -11.72 -6.08
CA LEU A 136 15.24 -11.26 -6.37
C LEU A 136 16.27 -12.40 -6.28
N LYS A 137 16.12 -13.35 -5.36
CA LYS A 137 16.99 -14.55 -5.27
C LYS A 137 16.86 -15.45 -6.50
N LEU A 138 15.67 -15.55 -7.10
CA LEU A 138 15.47 -16.30 -8.34
C LEU A 138 16.12 -15.57 -9.52
N LEU A 139 15.99 -14.25 -9.59
CA LEU A 139 16.66 -13.41 -10.59
C LEU A 139 18.18 -13.47 -10.47
N GLU A 140 18.73 -13.57 -9.26
CA GLU A 140 20.17 -13.76 -9.04
C GLU A 140 20.68 -15.04 -9.73
N ILE A 141 19.89 -16.11 -9.77
CA ILE A 141 20.24 -17.34 -10.52
C ILE A 141 20.35 -17.04 -12.02
N VAL A 142 19.44 -16.23 -12.57
CA VAL A 142 19.46 -15.80 -13.97
C VAL A 142 20.70 -14.96 -14.26
N LEU A 143 20.99 -13.97 -13.41
CA LEU A 143 22.17 -13.10 -13.52
C LEU A 143 23.48 -13.90 -13.46
N VAL A 144 23.58 -14.88 -12.56
CA VAL A 144 24.78 -15.74 -12.45
C VAL A 144 24.90 -16.70 -13.63
N ALA A 145 23.79 -17.22 -14.16
CA ALA A 145 23.82 -18.14 -15.30
C ALA A 145 24.23 -17.44 -16.60
N LEU A 146 23.70 -16.23 -16.84
CA LEU A 146 23.91 -15.48 -18.09
C LEU A 146 24.96 -14.34 -17.95
N GLY A 147 25.63 -14.26 -16.80
CA GLY A 147 26.58 -13.20 -16.47
C GLY A 147 27.86 -13.19 -17.31
N ARG A 148 28.50 -12.01 -17.38
CA ARG A 148 29.62 -11.65 -18.28
C ARG A 148 30.78 -12.64 -18.30
N ASP A 149 31.12 -13.23 -17.16
CA ASP A 149 32.32 -14.07 -17.00
C ASP A 149 32.17 -15.51 -17.51
N ARG A 150 30.98 -15.88 -18.03
CA ARG A 150 30.68 -17.25 -18.48
C ARG A 150 30.49 -17.33 -19.98
N THR A 151 30.92 -18.45 -20.55
CA THR A 151 30.54 -18.85 -21.91
C THR A 151 29.06 -19.20 -21.93
N LEU A 152 28.33 -18.59 -22.87
CA LEU A 152 26.90 -18.79 -23.02
C LEU A 152 26.62 -20.13 -23.70
N GLY A 153 26.52 -21.18 -22.89
CA GLY A 153 26.18 -22.53 -23.34
C GLY A 153 24.72 -22.91 -23.04
N GLU A 154 24.24 -23.96 -23.69
CA GLU A 154 22.87 -24.47 -23.53
C GLU A 154 22.50 -24.76 -22.07
N GLY A 155 23.43 -25.28 -21.28
CA GLY A 155 23.22 -25.53 -19.85
C GLY A 155 22.93 -24.26 -19.04
N GLN A 156 23.54 -23.12 -19.38
CA GLN A 156 23.28 -21.85 -18.70
C GLN A 156 21.89 -21.33 -19.03
N PHE A 157 21.48 -21.39 -20.29
CA PHE A 157 20.13 -21.01 -20.71
C PHE A 157 19.06 -21.90 -20.08
N ARG A 158 19.28 -23.22 -20.00
CA ARG A 158 18.35 -24.14 -19.29
C ARG A 158 18.21 -23.75 -17.81
N ARG A 159 19.31 -23.39 -17.14
CA ARG A 159 19.29 -22.94 -15.74
C ARG A 159 18.55 -21.61 -15.57
N ALA A 160 18.83 -20.63 -16.42
CA ALA A 160 18.15 -19.33 -16.42
C ALA A 160 16.65 -19.50 -16.68
N LYS A 161 16.27 -20.28 -17.70
CA LYS A 161 14.88 -20.58 -18.03
C LYS A 161 14.15 -21.24 -16.86
N LYS A 162 14.76 -22.21 -16.19
CA LYS A 162 14.17 -22.82 -15.00
C LYS A 162 13.90 -21.78 -13.92
N ALA A 163 14.87 -20.91 -13.62
CA ALA A 163 14.69 -19.86 -12.60
C ALA A 163 13.60 -18.84 -13.00
N LEU A 164 13.48 -18.50 -14.28
CA LEU A 164 12.40 -17.63 -14.79
C LEU A 164 11.02 -18.28 -14.69
N VAL A 165 10.92 -19.59 -14.93
CA VAL A 165 9.68 -20.35 -14.74
C VAL A 165 9.31 -20.41 -13.26
N ASP A 166 10.26 -20.72 -12.38
CA ASP A 166 10.06 -20.73 -10.93
C ASP A 166 9.62 -19.34 -10.43
N LEU A 167 10.18 -18.26 -10.99
CA LEU A 167 9.78 -16.88 -10.70
C LEU A 167 8.35 -16.59 -11.17
N ALA A 168 8.00 -16.96 -12.41
CA ALA A 168 6.66 -16.77 -12.94
C ALA A 168 5.61 -17.50 -12.08
N ILE A 169 5.91 -18.73 -11.64
CA ILE A 169 5.06 -19.47 -10.70
C ILE A 169 4.95 -18.72 -9.38
N ALA A 170 6.07 -18.28 -8.79
CA ALA A 170 6.09 -17.57 -7.51
C ALA A 170 5.38 -16.20 -7.54
N MET A 171 5.27 -15.57 -8.71
CA MET A 171 4.52 -14.33 -8.92
C MET A 171 3.03 -14.56 -9.16
N LEU A 172 2.63 -15.76 -9.61
CA LEU A 172 1.24 -16.16 -9.85
C LEU A 172 0.58 -16.84 -8.64
N ASP A 173 1.36 -17.32 -7.67
CA ASP A 173 0.84 -18.06 -6.51
C ASP A 173 0.08 -17.10 -5.57
N ASP A 174 -1.20 -16.86 -5.90
CA ASP A 174 -2.21 -16.50 -4.94
C ASP A 174 -2.35 -17.71 -4.01
N LYS A 175 -1.87 -17.55 -2.77
CA LYS A 175 -1.74 -18.58 -1.72
C LYS A 175 -3.04 -19.34 -1.36
N ASP A 176 -4.12 -19.09 -2.09
CA ASP A 176 -5.41 -19.79 -2.00
C ASP A 176 -5.48 -21.08 -2.83
N SER A 177 -4.47 -21.41 -3.66
CA SER A 177 -4.55 -22.57 -4.59
C SER A 177 -3.58 -23.75 -4.37
N SER A 178 -2.62 -23.70 -3.44
CA SER A 178 -1.55 -24.72 -3.41
C SER A 178 -1.59 -25.67 -2.21
N ASN A 179 -2.53 -26.62 -2.25
CA ASN A 179 -2.44 -27.86 -1.46
C ASN A 179 -1.78 -29.02 -2.24
N THR A 180 -1.00 -28.76 -3.30
CA THR A 180 -0.45 -29.87 -4.12
C THR A 180 0.97 -29.74 -4.67
N THR A 181 1.71 -28.63 -4.55
CA THR A 181 3.04 -28.55 -5.22
C THR A 181 4.12 -27.81 -4.44
N LEU A 182 4.48 -28.31 -3.26
CA LEU A 182 5.80 -28.07 -2.66
C LEU A 182 6.42 -29.36 -2.10
N ALA A 183 6.08 -30.49 -2.72
CA ALA A 183 6.85 -31.72 -2.65
C ALA A 183 7.87 -31.78 -3.80
N HIS A 184 8.71 -30.74 -3.96
CA HIS A 184 9.99 -30.93 -4.62
C HIS A 184 10.88 -31.74 -3.68
N ARG A 185 10.67 -33.06 -3.72
CA ARG A 185 11.57 -34.05 -3.16
C ARG A 185 12.93 -33.85 -3.82
N ASN A 186 13.87 -33.29 -3.06
CA ASN A 186 15.28 -33.46 -3.35
C ASN A 186 15.57 -34.96 -3.27
N ARG A 187 15.75 -35.56 -4.44
CA ARG A 187 16.15 -36.95 -4.64
C ARG A 187 17.65 -37.02 -4.37
N SER A 188 18.04 -37.19 -3.11
CA SER A 188 19.41 -37.57 -2.74
C SER A 188 19.42 -39.01 -2.23
N PHE A 189 20.06 -39.87 -3.03
CA PHE A 189 20.62 -41.19 -2.71
C PHE A 189 20.05 -41.96 -1.52
N GLY A 190 19.14 -42.89 -1.82
CA GLY A 190 18.80 -43.99 -0.92
C GLY A 190 19.98 -44.96 -0.78
N ARG A 191 20.44 -45.17 0.45
CA ARG A 191 21.18 -46.38 0.84
C ARG A 191 20.17 -47.38 1.36
N ASN A 192 20.09 -48.53 0.69
CA ASN A 192 19.41 -49.72 1.17
C ASN A 192 19.99 -50.14 2.52
N ASN A 193 19.13 -50.39 3.51
CA ASN A 193 19.47 -51.32 4.58
C ASN A 193 18.24 -52.17 4.91
N PRO A 194 18.30 -53.51 4.79
CA PRO A 194 17.19 -54.39 5.16
C PRO A 194 17.40 -54.87 6.59
N THR A 195 16.54 -54.49 7.51
CA THR A 195 16.34 -55.27 8.74
C THR A 195 14.86 -55.31 9.10
N LYS A 196 14.37 -56.53 9.22
CA LYS A 196 13.04 -56.93 9.66
C LYS A 196 12.89 -56.64 11.16
N ASP A 197 11.73 -56.19 11.62
CA ASP A 197 10.76 -57.03 12.34
C ASP A 197 9.56 -56.23 12.90
N HIS A 198 8.39 -56.83 12.67
CA HIS A 198 7.18 -56.90 13.49
C HIS A 198 6.79 -55.75 14.47
N GLN A 199 5.66 -55.08 14.20
CA GLN A 199 4.36 -55.31 14.89
C GLN A 199 3.35 -54.19 14.61
N HIS A 200 2.09 -54.62 14.47
CA HIS A 200 0.90 -53.78 14.37
C HIS A 200 0.76 -52.81 15.56
N HIS A 201 0.67 -51.51 15.27
CA HIS A 201 -0.32 -50.65 15.94
C HIS A 201 -0.69 -49.47 15.05
N GLN A 202 -1.96 -49.45 14.66
CA GLN A 202 -2.64 -48.29 14.11
C GLN A 202 -2.56 -47.13 15.11
N GLN A 203 -1.70 -46.16 14.85
CA GLN A 203 -1.89 -44.79 15.34
C GLN A 203 -1.52 -43.84 14.21
N HIS A 204 -2.51 -43.01 13.84
CA HIS A 204 -2.36 -41.84 12.99
C HIS A 204 -1.18 -40.98 13.49
N ARG A 205 0.02 -41.21 12.97
CA ARG A 205 1.10 -40.23 13.05
C ARG A 205 0.84 -39.19 11.96
N SER A 206 0.00 -38.21 12.31
CA SER A 206 0.08 -36.86 11.77
C SER A 206 1.51 -36.36 12.04
N LEU A 207 2.42 -36.60 11.08
CA LEU A 207 3.79 -36.10 11.13
C LEU A 207 3.71 -34.57 11.21
N GLY A 208 4.23 -34.06 12.31
CA GLY A 208 4.13 -32.68 12.73
C GLY A 208 4.47 -31.71 11.61
N HIS A 209 3.58 -30.74 11.46
CA HIS A 209 3.90 -29.45 10.89
C HIS A 209 5.16 -28.94 11.60
N PHE A 210 6.29 -28.97 10.89
CA PHE A 210 7.41 -28.11 11.22
C PHE A 210 6.85 -26.69 11.19
N ARG A 211 6.54 -26.16 12.38
CA ARG A 211 6.30 -24.75 12.58
C ARG A 211 7.64 -24.08 12.32
N SER A 212 7.89 -23.73 11.06
CA SER A 212 8.75 -22.58 10.81
C SER A 212 8.11 -21.42 11.56
N LEU A 213 8.90 -20.75 12.39
CA LEU A 213 8.58 -19.43 12.94
C LEU A 213 8.56 -18.37 11.82
N SER A 214 8.20 -18.74 10.60
CA SER A 214 7.80 -17.80 9.57
C SER A 214 6.53 -17.16 10.10
N TRP A 215 6.59 -15.85 10.30
CA TRP A 215 5.48 -14.97 10.67
C TRP A 215 4.40 -14.91 9.58
N SER A 216 4.08 -16.05 8.97
CA SER A 216 3.13 -16.18 7.89
C SER A 216 1.75 -15.85 8.40
N VAL A 217 1.10 -14.91 7.73
CA VAL A 217 -0.31 -14.62 7.95
C VAL A 217 -1.17 -15.89 7.78
N SER A 218 -2.17 -16.06 8.66
CA SER A 218 -3.11 -17.19 8.63
C SER A 218 -3.75 -17.31 7.25
N ARG A 219 -4.03 -18.56 6.82
CA ARG A 219 -4.77 -18.85 5.57
C ARG A 219 -6.16 -18.20 5.52
N SER A 220 -6.71 -17.81 6.66
CA SER A 220 -8.01 -17.14 6.79
C SER A 220 -7.95 -15.61 6.70
N TRP A 221 -6.76 -15.03 6.54
CA TRP A 221 -6.58 -13.58 6.45
C TRP A 221 -6.89 -13.07 5.05
N SER A 222 -7.37 -11.84 4.99
CA SER A 222 -7.73 -11.16 3.75
C SER A 222 -7.45 -9.68 3.90
N ALA A 223 -6.66 -9.11 2.98
CA ALA A 223 -6.39 -7.68 2.98
C ALA A 223 -7.69 -6.90 2.78
N ALA A 224 -8.56 -7.34 1.87
CA ALA A 224 -9.86 -6.75 1.61
C ALA A 224 -10.72 -6.66 2.88
N ARG A 225 -10.78 -7.74 3.69
CA ARG A 225 -11.51 -7.74 4.95
C ARG A 225 -10.90 -6.79 5.98
N GLN A 226 -9.58 -6.69 6.05
CA GLN A 226 -8.93 -5.72 6.95
C GLN A 226 -9.20 -4.28 6.54
N LEU A 227 -9.12 -3.98 5.24
CA LEU A 227 -9.42 -2.65 4.70
C LEU A 227 -10.90 -2.29 4.89
N GLN A 228 -11.81 -3.23 4.68
CA GLN A 228 -13.22 -3.06 5.02
C GLN A 228 -13.42 -2.81 6.51
N ALA A 229 -12.75 -3.55 7.40
CA ALA A 229 -12.84 -3.33 8.83
C ALA A 229 -12.32 -1.94 9.26
N ILE A 230 -11.25 -1.44 8.62
CA ILE A 230 -10.72 -0.09 8.86
C ILE A 230 -11.73 0.96 8.38
N GLY A 231 -12.31 0.78 7.18
CA GLY A 231 -13.27 1.71 6.60
C GLY A 231 -14.70 1.61 7.18
N ASN A 232 -15.00 0.54 7.92
CA ASN A 232 -16.34 0.32 8.46
C ASN A 232 -16.71 1.43 9.45
N ASN A 233 -17.93 1.93 9.33
CA ASN A 233 -18.45 3.03 10.14
C ASN A 233 -17.59 4.31 10.15
N LEU A 234 -16.79 4.55 9.11
CA LEU A 234 -16.02 5.79 8.95
C LEU A 234 -16.89 6.86 8.26
N TYR A 235 -17.53 7.71 9.07
CA TYR A 235 -18.40 8.78 8.59
C TYR A 235 -17.89 10.15 9.03
N ALA A 236 -18.17 11.16 8.20
CA ALA A 236 -17.89 12.54 8.55
C ALA A 236 -18.68 12.94 9.82
N PRO A 237 -18.03 13.64 10.77
CA PRO A 237 -18.65 13.98 12.04
C PRO A 237 -19.80 14.95 11.83
N ARG A 238 -20.90 14.73 12.57
CA ARG A 238 -22.09 15.59 12.52
C ARG A 238 -21.85 16.89 13.30
N PRO A 239 -22.56 18.00 13.00
CA PRO A 239 -22.36 19.28 13.70
C PRO A 239 -22.45 19.18 15.23
N ASN A 240 -23.35 18.34 15.75
CA ASN A 240 -23.47 18.10 17.19
C ASN A 240 -22.26 17.35 17.77
N GLU A 241 -21.65 16.43 17.03
CA GLU A 241 -20.44 15.72 17.44
C GLU A 241 -19.21 16.63 17.41
N ILE A 242 -19.15 17.57 16.47
CA ILE A 242 -18.08 18.58 16.39
C ILE A 242 -18.13 19.48 17.63
N VAL A 243 -19.31 19.97 18.01
CA VAL A 243 -19.49 20.79 19.22
C VAL A 243 -19.17 19.97 20.47
N ALA A 244 -19.66 18.73 20.58
CA ALA A 244 -19.42 17.87 21.75
C ALA A 244 -17.94 17.47 21.93
N SER A 245 -17.18 17.41 20.85
CA SER A 245 -15.74 17.10 20.85
C SER A 245 -14.84 18.34 20.84
N ASN A 246 -15.42 19.55 20.97
CA ASN A 246 -14.70 20.82 20.89
C ASN A 246 -13.81 20.93 19.63
N GLY A 247 -14.32 20.43 18.49
CA GLY A 247 -13.60 20.43 17.21
C GLY A 247 -12.64 19.25 16.97
N LEU A 248 -12.46 18.33 17.93
CA LEU A 248 -11.53 17.20 17.76
C LEU A 248 -12.04 16.13 16.77
N ALA A 249 -13.36 15.91 16.69
CA ALA A 249 -13.92 14.85 15.83
C ALA A 249 -13.50 14.96 14.34
N PRO A 250 -13.46 16.16 13.72
CA PRO A 250 -12.86 16.35 12.40
C PRO A 250 -11.41 15.87 12.27
N ALA A 251 -10.54 16.12 13.26
CA ALA A 251 -9.16 15.62 13.22
C ALA A 251 -9.09 14.10 13.30
N VAL A 252 -9.90 13.49 14.17
CA VAL A 252 -10.00 12.03 14.29
C VAL A 252 -10.50 11.41 12.98
N PHE A 253 -11.51 12.02 12.36
CA PHE A 253 -12.00 11.58 11.05
C PHE A 253 -10.93 11.67 9.96
N THR A 254 -10.18 12.78 9.92
CA THR A 254 -9.06 12.97 8.99
C THR A 254 -8.01 11.88 9.16
N VAL A 255 -7.47 11.67 10.37
CA VAL A 255 -6.40 10.67 10.58
C VAL A 255 -6.87 9.24 10.29
N ASN A 256 -8.14 8.90 10.56
CA ASN A 256 -8.70 7.60 10.19
C ASN A 256 -8.82 7.44 8.66
N SER A 257 -9.20 8.51 7.95
CA SER A 257 -9.26 8.51 6.49
C SER A 257 -7.88 8.35 5.85
N VAL A 258 -6.88 9.05 6.40
CA VAL A 258 -5.47 8.91 5.98
C VAL A 258 -4.96 7.51 6.28
N LEU A 259 -5.22 6.97 7.48
CA LEU A 259 -4.85 5.59 7.85
C LEU A 259 -5.42 4.59 6.84
N LEU A 260 -6.72 4.68 6.52
CA LEU A 260 -7.37 3.81 5.54
C LEU A 260 -6.70 3.94 4.17
N PHE A 261 -6.45 5.16 3.71
CA PHE A 261 -5.82 5.42 2.41
C PHE A 261 -4.41 4.83 2.32
N VAL A 262 -3.58 5.03 3.35
CA VAL A 262 -2.20 4.54 3.40
C VAL A 262 -2.18 3.01 3.41
N MET A 263 -3.00 2.37 4.26
CA MET A 263 -3.10 0.91 4.31
C MET A 263 -3.61 0.34 2.98
N TRP A 264 -4.60 0.98 2.36
CA TRP A 264 -5.13 0.59 1.05
C TRP A 264 -4.06 0.73 -0.06
N ALA A 265 -3.32 1.83 -0.09
CA ALA A 265 -2.27 2.05 -1.08
C ALA A 265 -1.12 1.04 -0.94
N LEU A 266 -0.72 0.70 0.30
CA LEU A 266 0.26 -0.36 0.55
C LEU A 266 -0.23 -1.73 0.05
N VAL A 267 -1.48 -2.10 0.35
CA VAL A 267 -2.11 -3.33 -0.13
C VAL A 267 -2.20 -3.37 -1.65
N ALA A 268 -2.44 -2.22 -2.30
CA ALA A 268 -2.45 -2.12 -3.75
C ALA A 268 -1.04 -2.34 -4.34
N ALA A 269 -0.03 -1.72 -3.74
CA ALA A 269 1.33 -1.73 -4.25
C ALA A 269 2.07 -3.05 -4.01
N ILE A 270 2.01 -3.61 -2.80
CA ILE A 270 2.83 -4.75 -2.37
C ILE A 270 2.02 -6.06 -2.46
N PRO A 271 2.63 -7.20 -2.85
CA PRO A 271 1.94 -8.48 -2.91
C PRO A 271 1.33 -8.84 -1.55
N CYS A 272 0.04 -9.13 -1.52
CA CYS A 272 -0.65 -9.62 -0.33
C CYS A 272 -1.93 -10.39 -0.71
N GLN A 273 -2.40 -11.23 0.21
CA GLN A 273 -3.53 -12.13 -0.02
C GLN A 273 -4.87 -11.37 -0.06
N ASP A 274 -5.72 -11.70 -1.04
CA ASP A 274 -7.07 -11.15 -1.21
C ASP A 274 -7.08 -9.61 -1.12
N ARG A 275 -6.37 -8.94 -2.05
CA ARG A 275 -6.19 -7.48 -2.04
C ARG A 275 -7.51 -6.70 -2.06
N GLY A 276 -8.51 -7.21 -2.78
CA GLY A 276 -9.83 -6.61 -2.96
C GLY A 276 -9.86 -5.08 -2.88
N LEU A 277 -9.35 -4.40 -3.91
CA LEU A 277 -9.18 -2.93 -3.93
C LEU A 277 -10.49 -2.12 -3.99
N GLN A 278 -11.64 -2.77 -3.80
CA GLN A 278 -12.98 -2.19 -3.84
C GLN A 278 -13.32 -1.47 -2.53
N VAL A 279 -12.47 -0.54 -2.10
CA VAL A 279 -12.72 0.32 -0.93
C VAL A 279 -13.37 1.61 -1.42
N HIS A 280 -14.53 1.94 -0.85
CA HIS A 280 -15.22 3.19 -1.17
C HIS A 280 -14.83 4.29 -0.17
N PHE A 281 -14.16 5.33 -0.67
CA PHE A 281 -13.85 6.53 0.12
C PHE A 281 -14.99 7.55 0.01
N THR A 282 -15.92 7.53 0.96
CA THR A 282 -16.98 8.53 1.09
C THR A 282 -16.52 9.69 1.97
N VAL A 283 -15.69 10.58 1.41
CA VAL A 283 -15.18 11.77 2.10
C VAL A 283 -15.84 13.04 1.56
N PRO A 284 -16.41 13.92 2.41
CA PRO A 284 -16.95 15.21 1.97
C PRO A 284 -15.87 16.12 1.40
N ARG A 285 -16.18 16.79 0.28
CA ARG A 285 -15.26 17.77 -0.35
C ARG A 285 -15.11 19.09 0.45
N SER A 286 -15.77 19.21 1.60
CA SER A 286 -15.56 20.34 2.52
C SER A 286 -14.18 20.32 3.16
N PHE A 287 -13.51 19.16 3.21
CA PHE A 287 -12.14 19.05 3.68
C PHE A 287 -11.15 19.35 2.56
N ALA A 288 -10.16 20.22 2.82
CA ALA A 288 -9.18 20.64 1.82
C ALA A 288 -8.35 19.47 1.24
N TRP A 289 -8.04 18.47 2.06
CA TRP A 289 -7.29 17.27 1.65
C TRP A 289 -8.11 16.25 0.85
N ALA A 290 -9.44 16.34 0.87
CA ALA A 290 -10.30 15.33 0.26
C ALA A 290 -10.13 15.27 -1.27
N GLY A 291 -10.06 16.41 -1.95
CA GLY A 291 -9.87 16.47 -3.40
C GLY A 291 -8.56 15.79 -3.86
N PRO A 292 -7.40 16.21 -3.34
CA PRO A 292 -6.10 15.58 -3.62
C PRO A 292 -6.06 14.08 -3.31
N MET A 293 -6.60 13.66 -2.15
CA MET A 293 -6.64 12.24 -1.77
C MET A 293 -7.51 11.41 -2.73
N LEU A 294 -8.70 11.91 -3.09
CA LEU A 294 -9.60 11.23 -4.03
C LEU A 294 -9.01 11.14 -5.44
N SER A 295 -8.28 12.17 -5.88
CA SER A 295 -7.54 12.16 -7.15
C SER A 295 -6.47 11.05 -7.18
N LEU A 296 -5.71 10.89 -6.09
CA LEU A 296 -4.74 9.78 -5.97
C LEU A 296 -5.45 8.42 -5.95
N HIS A 297 -6.55 8.30 -5.22
CA HIS A 297 -7.37 7.09 -5.21
C HIS A 297 -7.85 6.70 -6.62
N GLU A 298 -8.37 7.64 -7.40
CA GLU A 298 -8.79 7.41 -8.78
C GLU A 298 -7.63 6.99 -9.68
N ARG A 299 -6.46 7.63 -9.57
CA ARG A 299 -5.25 7.27 -10.32
C ARG A 299 -4.79 5.84 -10.02
N ILE A 300 -4.78 5.43 -8.75
CA ILE A 300 -4.41 4.07 -8.34
C ILE A 300 -5.44 3.06 -8.85
N LEU A 301 -6.74 3.38 -8.81
CA LEU A 301 -7.78 2.52 -9.37
C LEU A 301 -7.64 2.38 -10.89
N GLU A 302 -7.32 3.45 -11.61
CA GLU A 302 -7.07 3.38 -13.04
C GLU A 302 -5.83 2.50 -13.36
N GLU A 303 -4.75 2.63 -12.61
CA GLU A 303 -3.60 1.73 -12.70
C GLU A 303 -3.98 0.27 -12.39
N SER A 304 -4.86 0.04 -11.42
CA SER A 304 -5.35 -1.30 -11.11
C SER A 304 -6.11 -1.91 -12.29
N LYS A 305 -7.02 -1.17 -12.94
CA LYS A 305 -7.80 -1.65 -14.09
C LYS A 305 -6.93 -1.94 -15.31
N ARG A 306 -5.89 -1.13 -15.52
CA ARG A 306 -4.91 -1.37 -16.59
C ARG A 306 -4.13 -2.66 -16.38
N ARG A 307 -3.85 -3.02 -15.13
CA ARG A 307 -3.01 -4.17 -14.76
C ARG A 307 -3.80 -5.44 -14.44
N ASP A 308 -5.08 -5.32 -14.10
CA ASP A 308 -5.98 -6.45 -13.83
C ASP A 308 -6.12 -7.38 -15.05
N ARG A 309 -6.09 -6.81 -16.27
CA ARG A 309 -6.03 -7.57 -17.54
C ARG A 309 -4.84 -8.53 -17.65
N ARG A 310 -3.83 -8.40 -16.77
CA ARG A 310 -2.58 -9.18 -16.80
C ARG A 310 -2.43 -10.11 -15.59
N ASN A 311 -3.46 -10.28 -14.76
CA ASN A 311 -3.40 -11.04 -13.50
C ASN A 311 -2.19 -10.63 -12.63
N ALA A 312 -1.90 -9.32 -12.56
CA ALA A 312 -0.75 -8.83 -11.82
C ALA A 312 -0.97 -8.97 -10.30
N CYS A 313 -0.05 -9.64 -9.60
CA CYS A 313 -0.12 -9.87 -8.16
C CYS A 313 0.06 -8.61 -7.29
N ALA A 314 0.58 -7.52 -7.88
CA ALA A 314 0.87 -6.26 -7.19
C ALA A 314 0.94 -5.09 -8.19
N LEU A 315 0.71 -3.85 -7.72
CA LEU A 315 0.74 -2.66 -8.60
C LEU A 315 2.06 -1.88 -8.52
N LEU A 316 3.00 -2.25 -7.65
CA LEU A 316 4.31 -1.60 -7.55
C LEU A 316 5.00 -1.58 -8.93
N LYS A 317 5.51 -0.41 -9.33
CA LYS A 317 6.19 -0.21 -10.61
C LYS A 317 7.34 -1.20 -10.82
N GLU A 318 8.16 -1.38 -9.79
CA GLU A 318 9.35 -2.21 -9.80
C GLU A 318 9.02 -3.70 -10.00
N ILE A 319 7.90 -4.18 -9.42
CA ILE A 319 7.41 -5.55 -9.64
C ILE A 319 7.00 -5.75 -11.10
N HIS A 320 6.36 -4.74 -11.70
CA HIS A 320 6.01 -4.80 -13.11
C HIS A 320 7.24 -4.79 -14.02
N GLN A 321 8.28 -4.05 -13.65
CA GLN A 321 9.56 -4.08 -14.37
C GLN A 321 10.22 -5.46 -14.27
N ILE A 322 10.16 -6.12 -13.10
CA ILE A 322 10.61 -7.52 -12.95
C ILE A 322 9.86 -8.43 -13.93
N GLU A 323 8.52 -8.36 -13.96
CA GLU A 323 7.69 -9.19 -14.83
C GLU A 323 8.01 -8.97 -16.32
N ARG A 324 8.25 -7.71 -16.71
CA ARG A 324 8.62 -7.35 -18.08
C ARG A 324 10.01 -7.87 -18.45
N CYS A 325 11.03 -7.59 -17.63
CA CYS A 325 12.40 -8.04 -17.89
C CYS A 325 12.50 -9.56 -17.91
N SER A 326 11.80 -10.24 -17.00
CA SER A 326 11.77 -11.71 -16.92
C SER A 326 11.19 -12.34 -18.18
N ARG A 327 10.09 -11.78 -18.71
CA ARG A 327 9.52 -12.22 -19.99
C ARG A 327 10.46 -12.01 -21.16
N LEU A 328 11.05 -10.81 -21.28
CA LEU A 328 11.99 -10.50 -22.37
C LEU A 328 13.20 -11.44 -22.37
N ILE A 329 13.79 -11.74 -21.20
CA ILE A 329 14.90 -12.69 -21.10
C ILE A 329 14.44 -14.11 -21.40
N GLY A 330 13.22 -14.48 -20.99
CA GLY A 330 12.60 -15.77 -21.33
C GLY A 330 12.42 -15.96 -22.84
N ASP A 331 11.87 -14.96 -23.52
CA ASP A 331 11.66 -14.97 -24.97
C ASP A 331 13.00 -15.06 -25.72
N LEU A 332 14.01 -14.32 -25.25
CA LEU A 332 15.37 -14.41 -25.80
C LEU A 332 15.96 -15.80 -25.60
N ALA A 333 15.84 -16.36 -24.39
CA ALA A 333 16.31 -17.70 -24.08
C ALA A 333 15.67 -18.79 -24.97
N ASP A 334 14.42 -18.60 -25.37
CA ASP A 334 13.70 -19.53 -26.25
C ASP A 334 14.06 -19.35 -27.73
N SER A 335 14.52 -18.16 -28.12
CA SER A 335 14.91 -17.86 -29.50
C SER A 335 16.35 -18.29 -29.85
N VAL A 336 17.20 -18.57 -28.86
CA VAL A 336 18.62 -18.87 -29.06
C VAL A 336 18.79 -20.27 -29.66
N GLN A 337 19.53 -20.35 -30.77
CA GLN A 337 19.99 -21.60 -31.37
C GLN A 337 21.51 -21.69 -31.17
N PHE A 338 22.01 -22.89 -30.89
CA PHE A 338 23.43 -23.11 -30.61
C PHE A 338 24.15 -23.64 -31.85
N PRO A 339 25.36 -23.14 -32.17
CA PRO A 339 26.13 -22.10 -31.46
C PRO A 339 25.50 -20.69 -31.58
N ILE A 340 25.58 -19.92 -30.49
CA ILE A 340 24.96 -18.59 -30.41
C ILE A 340 25.64 -17.60 -31.36
N SER A 341 24.85 -16.74 -32.03
CA SER A 341 25.40 -15.65 -32.82
C SER A 341 25.88 -14.52 -31.91
N GLU A 342 26.92 -13.79 -32.35
CA GLU A 342 27.49 -12.66 -31.61
C GLU A 342 26.45 -11.56 -31.32
N GLU A 343 25.55 -11.30 -32.28
CA GLU A 343 24.42 -10.36 -32.11
C GLU A 343 23.48 -10.79 -30.97
N LYS A 344 23.09 -12.07 -30.92
CA LYS A 344 22.22 -12.57 -29.84
C LYS A 344 22.92 -12.62 -28.51
N GLU A 345 24.20 -12.95 -28.49
CA GLU A 345 25.01 -12.89 -27.27
C GLU A 345 25.04 -11.46 -26.72
N THR A 346 25.35 -10.46 -27.54
CA THR A 346 25.36 -9.06 -27.12
C THR A 346 24.00 -8.59 -26.62
N GLU A 347 22.90 -8.96 -27.29
CA GLU A 347 21.54 -8.64 -26.83
C GLU A 347 21.24 -9.24 -25.45
N VAL A 348 21.56 -10.53 -25.25
CA VAL A 348 21.37 -11.20 -23.95
C VAL A 348 22.18 -10.50 -22.86
N ARG A 349 23.44 -10.13 -23.14
CA ARG A 349 24.30 -9.41 -22.18
C ARG A 349 23.72 -8.06 -21.81
N GLN A 350 23.14 -7.34 -22.77
CA GLN A 350 22.47 -6.06 -22.52
C GLN A 350 21.26 -6.25 -21.59
N ARG A 351 20.38 -7.23 -21.88
CA ARG A 351 19.19 -7.49 -21.05
C ARG A 351 19.54 -7.95 -19.64
N VAL A 352 20.59 -8.75 -19.49
CA VAL A 352 21.09 -9.18 -18.17
C VAL A 352 21.63 -7.98 -17.39
N GLN A 353 22.29 -7.03 -18.06
CA GLN A 353 22.75 -5.79 -17.42
C GLN A 353 21.57 -4.91 -16.97
N GLU A 354 20.54 -4.75 -17.82
CA GLU A 354 19.30 -4.05 -17.47
C GLU A 354 18.62 -4.70 -16.25
N LEU A 355 18.53 -6.03 -16.23
CA LEU A 355 17.98 -6.77 -15.09
C LEU A 355 18.82 -6.60 -13.82
N SER A 356 20.16 -6.59 -13.94
CA SER A 356 21.05 -6.39 -12.79
C SER A 356 20.82 -5.03 -12.15
N SER A 357 20.81 -3.96 -12.95
CA SER A 357 20.55 -2.59 -12.45
C SER A 357 19.17 -2.47 -11.82
N LEU A 358 18.16 -3.12 -12.39
CA LEU A 358 16.83 -3.19 -11.79
C LEU A 358 16.85 -3.90 -10.44
N CYS A 359 17.47 -5.07 -10.34
CA CYS A 359 17.54 -5.84 -9.10
C CYS A 359 18.27 -5.07 -7.99
N GLU A 360 19.35 -4.37 -8.32
CA GLU A 360 20.08 -3.51 -7.40
C GLU A 360 19.22 -2.36 -6.88
N GLY A 361 18.56 -1.61 -7.78
CA GLY A 361 17.68 -0.50 -7.38
C GLY A 361 16.51 -0.96 -6.50
N ILE A 362 15.93 -2.14 -6.78
CA ILE A 362 14.89 -2.73 -5.94
C ILE A 362 15.47 -3.09 -4.57
N LYS A 363 16.62 -3.77 -4.53
CA LYS A 363 17.24 -4.20 -3.28
C LYS A 363 17.59 -3.02 -2.37
N GLU A 364 18.14 -1.95 -2.95
CA GLU A 364 18.45 -0.70 -2.24
C GLU A 364 17.18 0.02 -1.73
N GLY A 365 16.07 -0.03 -2.48
CA GLY A 365 14.82 0.62 -2.11
C GLY A 365 13.94 -0.15 -1.11
N LEU A 366 14.05 -1.49 -1.06
CA LEU A 366 13.22 -2.33 -0.18
C LEU A 366 13.58 -2.16 1.31
N ASP A 367 14.86 -2.03 1.65
CA ASP A 367 15.29 -1.91 3.05
C ASP A 367 14.81 -0.62 3.73
N PRO A 368 14.92 0.57 3.11
CA PRO A 368 14.30 1.79 3.61
C PRO A 368 12.78 1.69 3.74
N LEU A 369 12.10 1.10 2.75
CA LEU A 369 10.65 0.92 2.80
C LEU A 369 10.22 0.03 3.97
N GLU A 370 10.89 -1.11 4.16
CA GLU A 370 10.59 -2.01 5.28
C GLU A 370 10.85 -1.35 6.64
N ARG A 371 11.88 -0.49 6.73
CA ARG A 371 12.15 0.30 7.93
C ARG A 371 11.00 1.26 8.24
N GLN A 372 10.50 2.01 7.24
CA GLN A 372 9.36 2.91 7.42
C GLN A 372 8.07 2.17 7.78
N VAL A 373 7.81 1.00 7.17
CA VAL A 373 6.67 0.15 7.57
C VAL A 373 6.80 -0.28 9.03
N ARG A 374 8.01 -0.63 9.49
CA ARG A 374 8.26 -0.89 10.92
C ARG A 374 8.06 0.35 11.76
N GLU A 375 8.51 1.52 11.35
CA GLU A 375 8.31 2.78 12.09
C GLU A 375 6.82 3.09 12.26
N VAL A 376 6.03 2.93 11.20
CA VAL A 376 4.56 3.04 11.26
C VAL A 376 3.96 2.05 12.25
N PHE A 377 4.37 0.78 12.19
CA PHE A 377 3.92 -0.25 13.13
C PHE A 377 4.18 0.15 14.58
N HIS A 378 5.42 0.57 14.90
CA HIS A 378 5.78 0.98 16.25
C HIS A 378 5.09 2.29 16.66
N GLY A 379 4.91 3.24 15.74
CA GLY A 379 4.20 4.49 15.96
C GLY A 379 2.74 4.26 16.36
N ILE A 380 2.07 3.33 15.68
CA ILE A 380 0.71 2.90 16.01
C ILE A 380 0.66 2.23 17.40
N VAL A 381 1.55 1.27 17.67
CA VAL A 381 1.62 0.57 18.97
C VAL A 381 1.84 1.57 20.10
N LYS A 382 2.81 2.48 19.96
CA LYS A 382 3.14 3.50 20.96
C LYS A 382 1.95 4.44 21.22
N SER A 383 1.30 4.93 20.15
CA SER A 383 0.14 5.80 20.27
C SER A 383 -1.02 5.12 21.00
N ARG A 384 -1.22 3.81 20.80
CA ARG A 384 -2.23 3.04 21.51
C ARG A 384 -1.88 2.82 22.97
N THR A 385 -0.64 2.44 23.30
CA THR A 385 -0.23 2.23 24.70
C THR A 385 -0.36 3.52 25.51
N GLU A 386 0.20 4.62 25.01
CA GLU A 386 0.13 5.93 25.68
C GLU A 386 -1.30 6.49 25.73
N GLY A 387 -2.08 6.25 24.66
CA GLY A 387 -3.49 6.59 24.59
C GLY A 387 -4.41 5.70 25.41
N MET A 388 -3.95 4.54 25.90
CA MET A 388 -4.70 3.72 26.86
C MET A 388 -4.33 4.09 28.30
N ASP A 389 -3.05 4.38 28.56
CA ASP A 389 -2.57 4.73 29.91
C ASP A 389 -3.07 6.09 30.39
N SER A 390 -3.29 7.05 29.48
CA SER A 390 -3.83 8.38 29.79
C SER A 390 -5.34 8.38 30.08
N TYR A 391 -6.07 7.36 29.62
CA TYR A 391 -7.53 7.23 29.81
C TYR A 391 -7.90 6.20 30.89
N GLY A 392 -6.97 5.29 31.22
CA GLY A 392 -7.16 4.24 32.21
C GLY A 392 -6.97 4.65 33.67
N ARG A 393 -6.58 5.90 33.96
CA ARG A 393 -6.57 6.41 35.34
C ARG A 393 -7.97 6.90 35.71
N PRO A 394 -8.67 6.25 36.68
CA PRO A 394 -9.80 6.88 37.32
C PRO A 394 -9.28 8.17 37.96
N ASN A 395 -9.95 9.29 37.72
CA ASN A 395 -9.73 10.49 38.51
C ASN A 395 -10.01 10.14 39.98
N GLU A 396 -8.97 10.00 40.80
CA GLU A 396 -9.08 10.08 42.27
C GLU A 396 -9.36 11.52 42.70
#